data_AF-A0A9Q2RUT9-F1
#
_entry.id   AF-A0A9Q2RUT9-F1
#
_cell.length_a   1.000
_cell.length_b   1.000
_cell.length_c   1.000
_cell.angle_alpha   90.00
_cell.angle_beta   90.00
_cell.angle_gamma   90.00
#
_symmetry.space_group_name_H-M   'P 1'
#
loop_
_entity.id
_entity.type
_entity.pdbx_description
1 polymer ?
#
loop_
_entity_poly.entity_id
_entity_poly.type
_entity_poly.pdbx_seq_one_letter_code
_entity_poly.pdbx_strand_id
1 'polypeptide(L)'
;MGAQRPAQGLHRRDRAGPSGKLRWAGAAWIDGTLARPQQSNGDDALSDAELWGIPADIVRRPQRGIWELCLPAVQAFTRVSSLFRTPGAFGGACGLDYGGVRDGLEMSGVTITPELWAQIQCVEAGAIEAVMRKLQ
;
A
#
# COMPACT_ATOMS: atom_id res chain seq x y z
N MET A 1 -8.43 40.78 -11.16
CA MET A 1 -8.27 40.38 -9.75
C MET A 1 -9.11 39.12 -9.53
N GLY A 2 -8.57 37.95 -9.90
CA GLY A 2 -9.29 36.67 -9.84
C GLY A 2 -8.94 35.94 -8.56
N ALA A 3 -9.90 35.84 -7.64
CA ALA A 3 -9.72 35.11 -6.40
C ALA A 3 -9.64 33.61 -6.68
N GLN A 4 -8.45 33.02 -6.52
CA GLN A 4 -8.27 31.57 -6.44
C GLN A 4 -8.95 31.07 -5.17
N ARG A 5 -9.97 30.23 -5.32
CA ARG A 5 -10.57 29.50 -4.20
C ARG A 5 -9.54 28.50 -3.67
N PRO A 6 -9.31 28.41 -2.35
CA PRO A 6 -8.42 27.39 -1.79
C PRO A 6 -9.03 26.00 -2.05
N ALA A 7 -8.18 25.04 -2.40
CA ALA A 7 -8.53 23.63 -2.61
C ALA A 7 -9.00 22.99 -1.29
N GLN A 8 -10.21 23.31 -0.87
CA GLN A 8 -10.95 22.65 0.21
C GLN A 8 -11.57 21.37 -0.38
N GLY A 9 -10.89 20.24 -0.23
CA GLY A 9 -11.43 18.96 -0.68
C GLY A 9 -10.46 17.79 -0.82
N LEU A 10 -9.17 17.94 -0.49
CA LEU A 10 -8.27 16.78 -0.47
C LEU A 10 -8.54 15.96 0.80
N HIS A 11 -9.47 15.01 0.71
CA HIS A 11 -9.81 14.09 1.79
C HIS A 11 -8.55 13.45 2.37
N ARG A 12 -8.38 13.63 3.68
CA ARG A 12 -7.28 13.09 4.48
C ARG A 12 -7.43 11.56 4.56
N ARG A 13 -6.86 10.85 3.58
CA ARG A 13 -6.50 9.41 3.58
C ARG A 13 -7.50 8.51 4.31
N ASP A 14 -8.62 8.19 3.66
CA ASP A 14 -9.33 6.95 3.99
C ASP A 14 -8.39 5.80 3.67
N ARG A 15 -7.78 5.23 4.72
CA ARG A 15 -7.01 3.97 4.64
C ARG A 15 -7.92 2.78 4.30
N ALA A 16 -9.23 3.00 4.17
CA ALA A 16 -10.28 2.02 3.91
C ALA A 16 -10.57 1.74 2.42
N GLY A 17 -9.64 2.04 1.51
CA GLY A 17 -9.79 1.78 0.06
C GLY A 17 -8.58 1.08 -0.57
N PRO A 18 -8.60 0.85 -1.90
CA PRO A 18 -7.52 0.16 -2.62
C PRO A 18 -6.14 0.77 -2.37
N SER A 19 -6.03 2.10 -2.38
CA SER A 19 -4.79 2.82 -2.09
C SER A 19 -4.31 2.61 -0.65
N GLY A 20 -5.23 2.45 0.30
CA GLY A 20 -4.90 2.10 1.69
C GLY A 20 -4.35 0.69 1.81
N LYS A 21 -4.92 -0.28 1.08
CA LYS A 21 -4.42 -1.66 1.01
C LYS A 21 -3.03 -1.75 0.36
N LEU A 22 -2.79 -1.00 -0.70
CA LEU A 22 -1.47 -0.92 -1.35
C LEU A 22 -0.41 -0.33 -0.42
N ARG A 23 -0.73 0.76 0.30
CA ARG A 23 0.16 1.34 1.31
C ARG A 23 0.42 0.38 2.48
N TRP A 24 -0.60 -0.34 2.94
CA TRP A 24 -0.42 -1.39 3.94
C TRP A 24 0.55 -2.46 3.44
N ALA A 25 0.43 -2.90 2.18
CA ALA A 25 1.31 -3.93 1.61
C ALA A 25 2.77 -3.48 1.57
N GLY A 26 3.04 -2.23 1.19
CA GLY A 26 4.40 -1.68 1.22
C GLY A 26 4.99 -1.63 2.63
N ALA A 27 4.18 -1.24 3.63
CA ALA A 27 4.62 -1.27 5.02
C ALA A 27 4.87 -2.70 5.52
N ALA A 28 3.96 -3.63 5.23
CA ALA A 28 4.09 -5.03 5.59
C ALA A 28 5.29 -5.72 4.91
N TRP A 29 5.68 -5.27 3.72
CA TRP A 29 6.90 -5.72 3.05
C TRP A 29 8.15 -5.32 3.84
N ILE A 30 8.27 -4.04 4.25
CA ILE A 30 9.37 -3.56 5.10
C ILE A 30 9.41 -4.29 6.45
N ASP A 31 8.25 -4.58 7.03
CA ASP A 31 8.15 -5.28 8.31
C ASP A 31 8.36 -6.81 8.19
N GLY A 32 8.53 -7.35 6.98
CA GLY A 32 8.67 -8.79 6.74
C GLY A 32 7.40 -9.61 7.04
N THR A 33 6.24 -8.95 7.10
CA THR A 33 4.94 -9.57 7.44
C THR A 33 4.04 -9.79 6.24
N LEU A 34 4.38 -9.26 5.05
CA LEU A 34 3.54 -9.34 3.84
C LEU A 34 3.13 -10.79 3.47
N ALA A 35 4.04 -11.75 3.61
CA ALA A 35 3.79 -13.16 3.31
C ALA A 35 3.36 -13.98 4.53
N ARG A 36 3.29 -13.38 5.72
CA ARG A 36 2.92 -14.09 6.94
C ARG A 36 1.39 -14.12 7.04
N PRO A 37 0.76 -15.30 7.25
CA PRO A 37 -0.65 -15.35 7.56
C PRO A 37 -0.89 -14.62 8.89
N GLN A 38 -1.56 -13.48 8.82
CA GLN A 38 -1.86 -12.68 10.01
C GLN A 38 -3.29 -12.95 10.46
N GLN A 39 -3.45 -13.43 11.70
CA GLN A 39 -4.74 -13.42 12.37
C GLN A 39 -5.15 -11.97 12.62
N SER A 40 -6.33 -11.58 12.16
CA SER A 40 -6.91 -10.29 12.53
C SER A 40 -7.58 -10.40 13.90
N ASN A 41 -7.41 -9.36 14.72
CA ASN A 41 -8.38 -9.09 15.78
C ASN A 41 -9.67 -8.67 15.08
N GLY A 42 -10.72 -9.47 15.24
CA GLY A 42 -11.99 -9.33 14.52
C GLY A 42 -12.94 -8.29 15.09
N ASP A 43 -12.48 -7.40 15.96
CA ASP A 43 -13.35 -6.53 16.76
C ASP A 43 -14.06 -5.45 15.92
N ASP A 44 -13.35 -4.80 14.98
CA ASP A 44 -13.94 -3.73 14.17
C ASP A 44 -15.10 -4.24 13.28
N ALA A 45 -14.95 -5.42 12.68
CA ALA A 45 -15.98 -6.00 11.82
C ALA A 45 -17.23 -6.46 12.59
N LEU A 46 -17.07 -6.83 13.87
CA LEU A 46 -18.19 -7.18 14.72
C LEU A 46 -18.97 -5.92 15.15
N SER A 47 -18.26 -4.83 15.47
CA SER A 47 -18.88 -3.55 15.78
C SER A 47 -19.68 -2.97 14.60
N ASP A 48 -19.14 -3.05 13.37
CA ASP A 48 -19.85 -2.63 12.17
C ASP A 48 -21.08 -3.51 11.88
N ALA A 49 -20.93 -4.83 12.06
CA ALA A 49 -22.04 -5.76 11.88
C ALA A 49 -23.20 -5.48 12.84
N GLU A 50 -22.90 -5.20 14.11
CA GLU A 50 -23.90 -4.79 15.09
C GLU A 50 -24.63 -3.52 14.66
N LEU A 51 -23.89 -2.50 14.23
CA LEU A 51 -24.45 -1.23 13.75
C LEU A 51 -25.39 -1.44 12.54
N TRP A 52 -25.12 -2.42 11.69
CA TRP A 52 -25.87 -2.68 10.46
C TRP A 52 -26.87 -3.85 10.58
N GLY A 53 -27.03 -4.43 11.78
CA GLY A 53 -27.94 -5.55 12.03
C GLY A 53 -27.55 -6.85 11.32
N ILE A 54 -26.27 -7.02 10.99
CA ILE A 54 -25.72 -8.20 10.33
C ILE A 54 -25.45 -9.28 11.39
N PRO A 55 -26.04 -10.49 11.29
CA PRO A 55 -25.80 -11.57 12.24
C PRO A 55 -24.31 -11.92 12.37
N ALA A 56 -23.79 -11.99 13.60
CA ALA A 56 -22.37 -12.19 13.87
C ALA A 56 -21.81 -13.52 13.32
N ASP A 57 -22.66 -14.52 13.14
CA ASP A 57 -22.32 -15.85 12.59
C ASP A 57 -21.99 -15.80 11.09
N ILE A 58 -22.46 -14.79 10.35
CA ILE A 58 -22.12 -14.58 8.94
C ILE A 58 -21.00 -13.56 8.73
N VAL A 59 -20.60 -12.85 9.79
CA VAL A 59 -19.47 -11.92 9.78
C VAL A 59 -18.17 -12.71 9.72
N ARG A 60 -17.63 -12.85 8.51
CA ARG A 60 -16.27 -13.39 8.35
C ARG A 60 -15.28 -12.40 8.95
N ARG A 61 -14.44 -12.87 9.88
CA ARG A 61 -13.33 -12.05 10.39
C ARG A 61 -12.52 -11.54 9.19
N PRO A 62 -12.33 -10.21 9.05
CA PRO A 62 -11.61 -9.67 7.91
C PRO A 62 -10.17 -10.15 7.99
N GLN A 63 -9.73 -10.97 7.05
CA GLN A 63 -8.30 -11.30 7.00
C GLN A 63 -7.53 -10.01 6.70
N ARG A 64 -6.56 -9.68 7.55
CA ARG A 64 -5.64 -8.58 7.25
C ARG A 64 -4.82 -9.03 6.04
N GLY A 65 -5.05 -8.40 4.90
CA GLY A 65 -4.49 -8.82 3.62
C GLY A 65 -4.78 -7.83 2.50
N ILE A 66 -4.21 -8.14 1.33
CA ILE A 66 -4.40 -7.39 0.10
C ILE A 66 -5.75 -7.76 -0.52
N TRP A 67 -6.47 -6.81 -1.11
CA TRP A 67 -7.62 -7.13 -1.97
C TRP A 67 -7.13 -7.72 -3.29
N GLU A 68 -7.88 -8.64 -3.89
CA GLU A 68 -7.52 -9.27 -5.17
C GLU A 68 -7.23 -8.24 -6.27
N LEU A 69 -8.04 -7.17 -6.34
CA LEU A 69 -7.83 -6.05 -7.26
C LEU A 69 -6.46 -5.36 -7.12
N CYS A 70 -5.88 -5.39 -5.93
CA CYS A 70 -4.58 -4.78 -5.64
C CYS A 70 -3.41 -5.75 -5.87
N LEU A 71 -3.68 -7.04 -6.13
CA LEU A 71 -2.65 -8.07 -6.28
C LEU A 71 -1.68 -7.80 -7.43
N PRO A 72 -2.10 -7.36 -8.63
CA PRO A 72 -1.18 -7.09 -9.74
C PRO A 72 -0.11 -6.05 -9.39
N ALA A 73 -0.49 -4.99 -8.69
CA ALA A 73 0.44 -3.95 -8.27
C ALA A 73 1.44 -4.43 -7.21
N VAL A 74 0.98 -5.24 -6.24
CA VAL A 74 1.89 -5.83 -5.23
C VAL A 74 2.85 -6.82 -5.88
N GLN A 75 2.39 -7.65 -6.82
CA GLN A 75 3.24 -8.57 -7.57
C GLN A 75 4.27 -7.83 -8.45
N ALA A 76 3.86 -6.76 -9.12
CA ALA A 76 4.77 -5.92 -9.89
C ALA A 76 5.84 -5.30 -8.98
N PHE A 77 5.43 -4.72 -7.84
CA PHE A 77 6.35 -4.17 -6.85
C PHE A 77 7.34 -5.22 -6.34
N THR A 78 6.90 -6.43 -5.97
CA THR A 78 7.81 -7.46 -5.42
C THR A 78 8.84 -7.93 -6.44
N ARG A 79 8.51 -7.99 -7.74
CA ARG A 79 9.46 -8.32 -8.81
C ARG A 79 10.64 -7.35 -8.91
N VAL A 80 10.41 -6.07 -8.59
CA VAL A 80 11.44 -5.02 -8.67
C VAL A 80 11.89 -4.52 -7.30
N SER A 81 11.47 -5.19 -6.23
CA SER A 81 11.70 -4.73 -4.85
C SER A 81 13.18 -4.63 -4.46
N SER A 82 14.05 -5.36 -5.14
CA SER A 82 15.52 -5.25 -4.99
C SER A 82 16.08 -3.89 -5.42
N LEU A 83 15.31 -3.09 -6.17
CA LEU A 83 15.67 -1.75 -6.61
C LEU A 83 15.20 -0.66 -5.63
N PHE A 84 14.55 -1.04 -4.54
CA PHE A 84 14.15 -0.13 -3.47
C PHE A 84 15.38 0.28 -2.64
N ARG A 85 15.62 1.58 -2.56
CA ARG A 85 16.74 2.17 -1.83
C ARG A 85 16.28 2.60 -0.45
N THR A 86 17.04 2.24 0.58
CA THR A 86 16.87 2.74 1.95
C THR A 86 17.90 3.84 2.22
N PRO A 87 17.55 4.88 3.00
CA PRO A 87 18.51 5.92 3.37
C PRO A 87 19.62 5.31 4.25
N GLY A 88 20.85 5.82 4.08
CA GLY A 88 21.99 5.43 4.91
C GLY A 88 22.05 6.20 6.22
N ALA A 89 23.11 5.97 7.01
CA ALA A 89 23.32 6.60 8.32
C ALA A 89 23.35 8.14 8.29
N PHE A 90 23.68 8.75 7.14
CA PHE A 90 23.74 10.19 6.92
C PHE A 90 22.53 10.73 6.13
N GLY A 91 21.44 9.96 6.10
CA GLY A 91 20.28 10.25 5.26
C GLY A 91 20.47 9.78 3.82
N GLY A 92 19.55 10.18 2.94
CA GLY A 92 19.55 9.82 1.53
C GLY A 92 18.15 9.67 0.95
N ALA A 93 18.06 9.49 -0.37
CA ALA A 93 16.81 9.20 -1.03
C ALA A 93 16.30 7.81 -0.61
N CYS A 94 15.01 7.73 -0.30
CA CYS A 94 14.30 6.49 -0.02
C CYS A 94 13.27 6.27 -1.12
N GLY A 95 13.20 5.06 -1.68
CA GLY A 95 12.28 4.73 -2.75
C GLY A 95 12.89 3.90 -3.86
N LEU A 96 12.07 3.60 -4.86
CA LEU A 96 12.41 2.81 -6.04
C LEU A 96 13.29 3.61 -6.99
N ASP A 97 14.26 2.93 -7.59
CA ASP A 97 14.92 3.40 -8.80
C ASP A 97 13.99 3.29 -10.01
N TYR A 98 13.28 4.36 -10.36
CA TYR A 98 12.30 4.32 -11.44
C TYR A 98 12.89 3.93 -12.81
N GLY A 99 14.16 4.23 -13.07
CA GLY A 99 14.84 3.80 -14.29
C GLY A 99 14.95 2.28 -14.34
N GLY A 100 15.57 1.70 -13.31
CA GLY A 100 15.70 0.25 -13.21
C GLY A 100 14.36 -0.48 -13.06
N VAL A 101 13.35 0.13 -12.41
CA VAL A 101 12.03 -0.47 -12.26
C VAL A 101 11.34 -0.64 -13.60
N ARG A 102 11.41 0.38 -14.47
CA ARG A 102 10.84 0.28 -15.81
C ARG A 102 11.42 -0.91 -16.56
N ASP A 103 12.75 -1.01 -16.59
CA ASP A 103 13.46 -2.08 -17.29
C ASP A 103 13.17 -3.45 -16.67
N GLY A 104 13.19 -3.55 -15.33
CA GLY A 104 12.91 -4.79 -14.61
C GLY A 104 11.48 -5.31 -14.81
N LEU A 105 10.50 -4.42 -14.85
CA LEU A 105 9.11 -4.79 -15.13
C LEU A 105 8.94 -5.25 -16.59
N GLU A 106 9.53 -4.54 -17.54
CA GLU A 106 9.53 -4.91 -18.96
C GLU A 106 10.19 -6.29 -19.17
N MET A 107 11.37 -6.52 -18.59
CA MET A 107 12.06 -7.82 -18.62
C MET A 107 11.25 -8.95 -17.98
N SER A 108 10.37 -8.64 -17.02
CA SER A 108 9.47 -9.62 -16.40
C SER A 108 8.17 -9.87 -17.18
N GLY A 109 8.03 -9.25 -18.37
CA GLY A 109 6.84 -9.35 -19.21
C GLY A 109 5.63 -8.59 -18.67
N VAL A 110 5.83 -7.59 -17.81
CA VAL A 110 4.74 -6.76 -17.26
C VAL A 110 4.54 -5.54 -18.14
N THR A 111 3.35 -5.42 -18.75
CA THR A 111 2.93 -4.20 -19.43
C THR A 111 2.53 -3.15 -18.38
N ILE A 112 3.30 -2.06 -18.30
CA ILE A 112 3.03 -0.97 -17.37
C ILE A 112 1.94 -0.06 -17.96
N THR A 113 0.77 -0.02 -17.32
CA THR A 113 -0.26 1.01 -17.58
C THR A 113 -0.12 2.18 -16.59
N PRO A 114 -0.64 3.38 -16.89
CA PRO A 114 -0.65 4.50 -15.95
C PRO A 114 -1.28 4.16 -14.60
N GLU A 115 -2.34 3.36 -14.61
CA GLU A 115 -3.06 2.94 -13.40
C GLU A 115 -2.20 1.97 -12.57
N LEU A 116 -1.58 0.97 -13.21
CA LEU A 116 -0.68 0.05 -12.54
C LEU A 116 0.52 0.81 -11.94
N TRP A 117 1.06 1.77 -12.68
CA TRP A 117 2.15 2.62 -12.20
C TRP A 117 1.74 3.41 -10.95
N ALA A 118 0.59 4.08 -10.97
CA ALA A 118 0.06 4.80 -9.80
C ALA A 118 -0.18 3.89 -8.59
N GLN A 119 -0.59 2.64 -8.83
CA GLN A 119 -0.76 1.65 -7.77
C GLN A 119 0.58 1.18 -7.18
N ILE A 120 1.61 0.97 -8.01
CA ILE A 120 2.97 0.64 -7.55
C ILE A 120 3.50 1.77 -6.66
N GLN A 121 3.31 3.03 -7.05
CA GLN A 121 3.68 4.20 -6.24
C GLN A 121 2.93 4.25 -4.90
N CYS A 122 1.69 3.73 -4.83
CA CYS A 122 0.99 3.59 -3.54
C CYS A 122 1.65 2.55 -2.64
N VAL A 123 2.14 1.43 -3.20
CA VAL A 123 2.91 0.42 -2.45
C VAL A 123 4.22 1.03 -1.95
N GLU A 124 4.97 1.67 -2.83
CA GLU A 124 6.22 2.36 -2.49
C GLU A 124 6.03 3.39 -1.37
N ALA A 125 5.00 4.25 -1.45
CA ALA A 125 4.72 5.25 -0.43
C ALA A 125 4.49 4.60 0.96
N GLY A 126 3.84 3.43 0.99
CA GLY A 126 3.68 2.64 2.21
C GLY A 126 5.00 2.11 2.77
N ALA A 127 5.88 1.62 1.89
CA ALA A 127 7.22 1.17 2.25
C ALA A 127 8.09 2.32 2.79
N ILE A 128 8.11 3.47 2.12
CA ILE A 128 8.82 4.67 2.56
C ILE A 128 8.32 5.09 3.95
N GLU A 129 7.01 5.19 4.16
CA GLU A 129 6.43 5.54 5.46
C GLU A 129 6.85 4.55 6.57
N ALA A 130 6.99 3.27 6.25
CA ALA A 130 7.45 2.26 7.20
C ALA A 130 8.95 2.36 7.51
N VAL A 131 9.80 2.60 6.50
CA VAL A 131 11.22 2.87 6.70
C VAL A 131 11.42 4.08 7.60
N MET A 132 10.73 5.18 7.33
CA MET A 132 10.88 6.42 8.10
C MET A 132 10.47 6.25 9.57
N ARG A 133 9.43 5.45 9.86
CA ARG A 133 9.04 5.13 11.25
C ARG A 133 10.12 4.37 12.02
N LYS A 134 11.00 3.62 11.35
CA LYS A 134 12.08 2.84 11.98
C LYS A 134 13.36 3.65 12.21
N LEU A 135 13.46 4.83 11.60
CA LEU A 135 14.63 5.72 11.71
C LEU A 135 14.44 6.82 12.77
N GLN A 136 13.23 6.95 13.31
CA GLN A 136 12.88 7.84 14.43
C GLN A 136 13.12 7.14 15.76
#